data_AF-A0A811UT16-F1
#
_entry.id   AF-A0A811UT16-F1
#
_cell.length_a   1.000
_cell.length_b   1.000
_cell.length_c   1.000
_cell.angle_alpha   90.00
_cell.angle_beta   90.00
_cell.angle_gamma   90.00
#
_symmetry.space_group_name_H-M   'P 1'
#
loop_
_entity.id
_entity.type
_entity.pdbx_description
1 polymer ?
#
loop_
_entity_poly.entity_id
_entity_poly.type
_entity_poly.pdbx_seq_one_letter_code
_entity_poly.pdbx_strand_id
1 'polypeptide(L)'
;MAELEIFCAKWSTDLASDQTETLLNVKLQQLDKNWDSLLEAYEAIFMADAYPEVSESVEQKYAKCSESFQNCKAQMLEALHSQMKVFRLLGKHLSLAMRTQESWQTTSSKPFSICHPSM
;
A
#
# COMPACT_ATOMS: atom_id res chain seq x y z
N MET A 1 21.89 -6.47 6.89
CA MET A 1 21.83 -4.99 6.85
C MET A 1 21.78 -4.45 5.42
N ALA A 2 22.80 -4.65 4.59
CA ALA A 2 22.84 -4.08 3.23
C ALA A 2 21.63 -4.45 2.35
N GLU A 3 21.09 -5.66 2.47
CA GLU A 3 19.93 -6.11 1.68
C GLU A 3 18.64 -5.32 1.97
N LEU A 4 18.40 -4.97 3.25
CA LEU A 4 17.24 -4.16 3.63
C LEU A 4 17.37 -2.73 3.13
N GLU A 5 18.56 -2.13 3.27
CA GLU A 5 18.84 -0.78 2.77
C GLU A 5 18.71 -0.69 1.25
N ILE A 6 19.23 -1.68 0.51
CA ILE A 6 19.08 -1.77 -0.95
C ILE A 6 17.61 -1.92 -1.33
N PHE A 7 16.86 -2.74 -0.60
CA PHE A 7 15.42 -2.91 -0.84
C PHE A 7 14.67 -1.59 -0.64
N CYS A 8 14.89 -0.89 0.48
CA CYS A 8 14.25 0.39 0.77
C CYS A 8 14.63 1.47 -0.24
N ALA A 9 15.90 1.53 -0.66
CA ALA A 9 16.36 2.47 -1.68
C ALA A 9 15.71 2.18 -3.04
N LYS A 10 15.67 0.92 -3.47
CA LYS A 10 15.03 0.51 -4.72
C LYS A 10 13.52 0.76 -4.70
N TRP A 11 12.88 0.53 -3.56
CA TRP A 11 11.48 0.85 -3.36
C TRP A 11 11.20 2.33 -3.58
N SER A 12 12.01 3.22 -2.97
CA SER A 12 11.84 4.66 -3.08
C SER A 12 11.90 5.17 -4.53
N THR A 13 12.69 4.51 -5.38
CA THR A 13 12.75 4.80 -6.83
C THR A 13 11.60 4.18 -7.61
N ASP A 14 11.14 2.99 -7.23
CA ASP A 14 10.05 2.24 -7.88
C ASP A 14 8.65 2.81 -7.55
N LEU A 15 8.53 3.68 -6.52
CA LEU A 15 7.28 4.36 -6.13
C LEU A 15 6.70 5.22 -7.28
N ALA A 16 7.53 5.64 -8.22
CA ALA A 16 7.13 6.40 -9.41
C ALA A 16 6.43 5.54 -10.50
N SER A 17 6.41 4.21 -10.34
CA SER A 17 5.77 3.29 -11.28
C SER A 17 4.38 2.85 -10.80
N ASP A 18 3.50 2.51 -11.75
CA ASP A 18 2.13 2.04 -11.51
C ASP A 18 2.16 0.73 -10.71
N GLN A 19 2.01 0.84 -9.39
CA GLN A 19 1.96 -0.33 -8.52
C GLN A 19 0.52 -0.84 -8.43
N THR A 20 0.33 -2.13 -8.22
CA THR A 20 -0.99 -2.70 -7.90
C THR A 20 -1.05 -3.05 -6.43
N GLU A 21 -2.26 -3.13 -5.87
CA GLU A 21 -2.49 -3.54 -4.47
C GLU A 21 -1.79 -4.88 -4.15
N THR A 22 -1.90 -5.85 -5.06
CA THR A 22 -1.24 -7.16 -4.94
C THR A 22 0.28 -7.03 -4.88
N LEU A 23 0.88 -6.22 -5.76
CA LEU A 23 2.32 -6.02 -5.79
C LEU A 23 2.81 -5.33 -4.51
N LEU A 24 2.09 -4.30 -4.05
CA LEU A 24 2.36 -3.60 -2.79
C LEU A 24 2.36 -4.54 -1.58
N ASN A 25 1.34 -5.40 -1.49
CA ASN A 25 1.24 -6.40 -0.42
C ASN A 25 2.39 -7.40 -0.45
N VAL A 26 2.76 -7.92 -1.62
CA VAL A 26 3.92 -8.82 -1.77
C VAL A 26 5.22 -8.13 -1.34
N LYS A 27 5.40 -6.86 -1.73
CA LYS A 27 6.59 -6.09 -1.36
C LYS A 27 6.64 -5.79 0.15
N LEU A 28 5.52 -5.49 0.78
CA LEU A 28 5.42 -5.33 2.24
C LEU A 28 5.80 -6.62 2.98
N GLN A 29 5.28 -7.77 2.54
CA GLN A 29 5.67 -9.07 3.13
C GLN A 29 7.15 -9.37 2.96
N GLN A 30 7.73 -9.01 1.81
CA GLN A 30 9.16 -9.16 1.58
C GLN A 30 10.00 -8.24 2.49
N LEU A 31 9.55 -7.00 2.71
CA LEU A 31 10.19 -6.08 3.64
C LEU A 31 10.19 -6.63 5.07
N ASP A 32 9.05 -7.15 5.53
CA ASP A 32 8.91 -7.75 6.87
C ASP A 32 9.83 -8.97 7.02
N LYS A 33 9.89 -9.86 6.02
CA LYS A 33 10.80 -11.01 6.05
C LYS A 33 12.28 -10.61 6.11
N ASN A 34 12.66 -9.57 5.37
CA ASN A 34 14.03 -9.06 5.38
C ASN A 34 14.38 -8.44 6.74
N TRP A 35 13.41 -7.80 7.38
CA TRP A 35 13.55 -7.26 8.73
C TRP A 35 13.72 -8.36 9.77
N ASP A 36 12.87 -9.40 9.73
CA ASP A 36 12.95 -10.54 10.67
C ASP A 36 14.31 -11.24 10.58
N SER A 37 14.81 -11.49 9.36
CA SER A 37 16.13 -12.09 9.13
C SER A 37 17.28 -11.23 9.71
N LEU A 38 17.13 -9.91 9.66
CA LEU A 38 18.11 -8.99 10.22
C LEU A 38 18.06 -8.99 11.75
N LEU A 39 16.85 -9.05 12.33
CA LEU A 39 16.64 -9.11 13.77
C LEU A 39 17.26 -10.38 14.36
N GLU A 40 17.05 -11.54 13.73
CA GLU A 40 17.66 -12.81 14.12
C GLU A 40 19.20 -12.74 14.08
N ALA A 41 19.76 -12.13 13.03
CA ALA A 41 21.21 -11.96 12.91
C ALA A 41 21.77 -11.00 13.98
N TYR A 42 21.02 -9.94 14.33
CA TYR A 42 21.39 -9.00 15.39
C TYR A 42 21.36 -9.68 16.76
N GLU A 43 20.30 -10.41 17.08
CA GLU A 43 20.17 -11.15 18.34
C GLU A 43 21.28 -12.19 18.49
N ALA A 44 21.64 -12.90 17.41
CA ALA A 44 22.75 -13.85 17.44
C ALA A 44 24.10 -13.18 17.76
N ILE A 45 24.35 -11.97 17.25
CA ILE A 45 25.56 -11.20 17.55
C ILE A 45 25.57 -10.74 19.01
N PHE A 46 24.43 -10.28 19.53
CA PHE A 46 24.30 -9.78 20.90
C PHE A 46 24.42 -10.92 21.94
N MET A 47 23.83 -12.08 21.65
CA MET A 47 23.90 -13.27 22.50
C MET A 47 25.29 -13.94 22.50
N ALA A 48 26.14 -13.63 21.51
CA ALA A 48 27.48 -14.21 21.41
C ALA A 48 28.53 -13.55 22.32
N ASP A 49 28.15 -12.56 23.13
CA ASP A 49 28.99 -11.92 24.18
C ASP A 49 30.36 -11.43 23.67
N ALA A 50 30.43 -11.05 22.40
CA ALA A 50 31.67 -10.78 21.70
C ALA A 50 32.00 -9.28 21.72
N TYR A 51 32.75 -8.85 22.74
CA TYR A 51 33.45 -7.56 22.84
C TYR A 51 32.54 -6.30 22.91
N PRO A 52 32.60 -5.52 24.02
CA PRO A 52 31.81 -4.29 24.20
C PRO A 52 31.91 -3.28 23.05
N GLU A 53 33.09 -3.18 22.43
CA GLU A 53 33.37 -2.29 21.29
C GLU A 53 32.62 -2.70 20.00
N VAL A 54 32.31 -3.99 19.84
CA VAL A 54 31.49 -4.50 18.73
C VAL A 54 30.02 -4.25 19.01
N SER A 55 29.57 -4.32 20.27
CA SER A 55 28.18 -4.04 20.68
C SER A 55 27.75 -2.64 20.29
N GLU A 56 28.55 -1.61 20.62
CA GLU A 56 28.16 -0.22 20.34
C GLU A 56 28.06 0.07 18.83
N SER A 57 29.00 -0.45 18.02
CA SER A 57 28.94 -0.28 16.56
C SER A 57 27.74 -1.00 15.94
N VAL A 58 27.39 -2.17 16.46
CA VAL A 58 26.28 -2.99 15.99
C VAL A 58 24.94 -2.37 16.39
N GLU A 59 24.81 -1.84 17.61
CA GLU A 59 23.65 -1.09 18.08
C GLU A 59 23.39 0.17 17.23
N GLN A 60 24.42 0.97 16.94
CA GLN A 60 24.28 2.14 16.08
C GLN A 60 23.84 1.79 14.66
N LYS A 61 24.39 0.72 14.08
CA LYS A 61 23.99 0.25 12.76
C LYS A 61 22.56 -0.30 12.77
N TYR A 62 22.19 -1.04 13.81
CA TYR A 62 20.84 -1.54 14.00
C TYR A 62 19.82 -0.39 14.10
N ALA A 63 20.11 0.65 14.90
CA ALA A 63 19.24 1.81 15.03
C ALA A 63 18.96 2.50 13.69
N LYS A 64 20.00 2.73 12.88
CA LYS A 64 19.86 3.30 11.53
C LYS A 64 19.05 2.41 10.59
N CYS A 65 19.27 1.10 10.67
CA CYS A 65 18.56 0.13 9.84
C CYS A 65 17.08 0.03 10.24
N SER A 66 16.80 0.08 11.54
CA SER A 66 15.45 0.14 12.11
C SER A 66 14.68 1.37 11.63
N GLU A 67 15.30 2.55 11.70
CA GLU A 67 14.69 3.78 11.20
C GLU A 67 14.38 3.67 9.70
N SER A 68 15.33 3.16 8.90
CA SER A 68 15.14 2.95 7.47
C SER A 68 14.02 1.97 7.14
N PHE A 69 13.89 0.88 7.91
CA PHE A 69 12.79 -0.07 7.80
C PHE A 69 11.45 0.59 8.09
N GLN A 70 11.33 1.29 9.22
CA GLN A 70 10.08 1.94 9.63
C GLN A 70 9.63 2.98 8.61
N ASN A 71 10.56 3.81 8.12
CA ASN A 71 10.27 4.81 7.09
C ASN A 71 9.83 4.17 5.78
N CYS A 72 10.52 3.11 5.33
CA CYS A 72 10.12 2.39 4.11
C CYS A 72 8.73 1.75 4.27
N LYS A 73 8.48 1.08 5.39
CA LYS A 73 7.19 0.43 5.68
C LYS A 73 6.05 1.44 5.72
N ALA A 74 6.26 2.60 6.36
CA ALA A 74 5.26 3.67 6.41
C ALA A 74 4.90 4.17 5.00
N GLN A 75 5.90 4.41 4.14
CA GLN A 75 5.68 4.85 2.76
C GLN A 75 4.92 3.79 1.94
N MET A 76 5.26 2.51 2.10
CA MET A 76 4.56 1.41 1.42
C MET A 76 3.09 1.30 1.86
N LEU A 77 2.82 1.42 3.16
CA LEU A 77 1.47 1.42 3.70
C LEU A 77 0.66 2.63 3.24
N GLU A 78 1.28 3.81 3.15
CA GLU A 78 0.65 5.01 2.61
C GLU A 78 0.29 4.86 1.12
N ALA A 79 1.18 4.26 0.33
CA ALA A 79 0.92 3.94 -1.08
C ALA A 79 -0.26 2.96 -1.20
N LEU A 80 -0.30 1.90 -0.38
CA LEU A 80 -1.40 0.94 -0.33
C LEU A 80 -2.73 1.60 0.03
N HIS A 81 -2.74 2.43 1.09
CA HIS A 81 -3.93 3.17 1.49
C HIS A 81 -4.41 4.14 0.41
N SER A 82 -3.49 4.78 -0.31
CA SER A 82 -3.82 5.69 -1.41
C SER A 82 -4.48 4.94 -2.56
N GLN A 83 -3.99 3.76 -2.93
CA GLN A 83 -4.63 2.93 -3.95
C GLN A 83 -6.02 2.46 -3.53
N MET A 84 -6.18 1.97 -2.30
CA MET A 84 -7.49 1.55 -1.79
C MET A 84 -8.51 2.70 -1.80
N LYS A 85 -8.08 3.94 -1.51
CA LYS A 85 -8.93 5.13 -1.63
C LYS A 85 -9.37 5.38 -3.08
N VAL A 86 -8.46 5.25 -4.05
CA VAL A 86 -8.78 5.40 -5.48
C VAL A 86 -9.82 4.35 -5.91
N PHE A 87 -9.61 3.08 -5.58
CA PHE A 87 -10.58 2.02 -5.90
C PHE A 87 -11.95 2.27 -5.26
N ARG A 88 -11.98 2.71 -3.99
CA ARG A 88 -13.23 3.07 -3.31
C ARG A 88 -13.96 4.23 -3.99
N LEU A 89 -13.24 5.25 -4.46
CA LEU A 89 -13.83 6.37 -5.19
C LEU A 89 -14.38 5.92 -6.55
N LEU A 90 -13.62 5.14 -7.31
CA LEU A 90 -14.06 4.59 -8.59
C LEU A 90 -15.32 3.72 -8.44
N GLY A 91 -15.37 2.85 -7.42
CA GLY A 91 -16.55 2.04 -7.11
C GLY A 91 -17.80 2.87 -6.79
N LYS A 92 -17.63 3.99 -6.06
CA LYS A 92 -18.73 4.95 -5.80
C LYS A 92 -19.21 5.62 -7.09
N HIS A 93 -18.29 6.04 -7.95
CA HIS A 93 -18.64 6.67 -9.23
C HIS A 93 -19.38 5.70 -10.16
N LEU A 94 -18.91 4.45 -10.29
CA LEU A 94 -19.60 3.40 -11.05
C LEU A 94 -21.02 3.16 -10.52
N SER A 95 -21.17 3.04 -9.20
CA SER A 95 -22.47 2.84 -8.54
C SER A 95 -23.43 4.03 -8.75
N LEU A 96 -22.91 5.25 -8.85
CA LEU A 96 -23.70 6.45 -9.14
C LEU A 96 -24.13 6.49 -10.62
N ALA A 97 -23.21 6.16 -11.54
CA ALA A 97 -23.48 6.11 -12.97
C ALA A 97 -24.57 5.06 -13.30
N MET A 98 -24.49 3.87 -12.70
CA MET A 98 -25.49 2.81 -12.90
C MET A 98 -26.87 3.22 -12.39
N ARG A 99 -26.98 3.80 -11.19
CA ARG A 99 -28.26 4.31 -10.66
C ARG A 99 -28.85 5.43 -11.52
N THR A 100 -27.99 6.29 -12.07
CA THR A 100 -28.42 7.34 -12.97
C THR A 100 -29.01 6.74 -14.23
N GLN A 101 -28.35 5.75 -14.85
CA GLN A 101 -28.85 5.04 -16.04
C GLN A 101 -30.20 4.34 -15.79
N GLU A 102 -30.38 3.67 -14.65
CA GLU A 102 -31.66 3.04 -14.27
C GLU A 102 -32.80 4.07 -14.13
N SER A 103 -32.51 5.29 -13.64
CA SER A 103 -33.50 6.36 -13.53
C SER A 103 -33.99 6.89 -14.89
N TRP A 104 -33.11 6.92 -15.90
CA TRP A 104 -33.48 7.32 -17.27
C TRP A 104 -34.29 6.23 -17.99
N GLN A 105 -34.04 4.95 -17.69
CA GLN A 105 -34.81 3.85 -18.26
C GLN A 105 -36.22 3.72 -17.66
N THR A 106 -36.38 4.01 -16.37
CA THR A 106 -37.68 3.97 -15.68
C THR A 106 -38.57 5.19 -15.94
N THR A 107 -38.00 6.33 -16.36
CA THR A 107 -38.77 7.52 -16.76
C THR A 107 -39.17 7.52 -18.24
N SER A 108 -38.46 6.78 -19.09
CA SER A 108 -38.77 6.61 -20.53
C SER A 108 -39.94 5.65 -20.81
N SER A 109 -40.36 4.85 -19.82
CA SER A 109 -41.35 3.78 -19.99
C SER A 109 -42.79 4.16 -19.63
N LYS A 110 -43.10 5.44 -19.38
CA LYS A 110 -44.50 5.90 -19.34
C LYS A 110 -44.96 6.24 -20.75
N PRO A 111 -45.97 5.54 -21.32
CA PRO A 111 -46.57 5.98 -22.57
C PRO A 111 -47.14 7.38 -22.36
N PHE A 112 -46.72 8.33 -23.19
CA PHE A 112 -47.37 9.63 -23.30
C PHE A 112 -48.84 9.39 -23.62
N SER A 113 -49.70 9.49 -22.61
CA SER A 113 -51.15 9.55 -22.81
C SER A 113 -51.45 10.92 -23.41
N ILE A 114 -51.45 11.00 -24.73
CA ILE A 114 -51.89 12.17 -25.48
C ILE A 114 -53.40 12.30 -25.23
N CYS A 115 -53.80 13.22 -24.36
CA CYS A 115 -55.20 13.61 -24.23
C CYS A 115 -55.62 14.31 -25.53
N HIS A 116 -56.38 13.60 -26.37
CA HIS A 116 -57.10 14.20 -27.49
C HIS A 116 -58.21 15.12 -26.93
N PRO A 117 -58.32 16.39 -27.38
CA PRO A 117 -59.50 17.18 -27.12
C PRO A 117 -60.63 16.69 -28.03
N SER A 118 -61.70 16.18 -27.44
CA SER A 118 -62.94 15.84 -28.15
C SER A 118 -63.59 17.11 -28.71
N MET A 119 -64.04 17.01 -29.96
CA MET A 119 -64.81 18.03 -30.69
C MET A 119 -66.12 18.39 -29.99
#